data_AF-A0A946QE13-F1
#
_entry.id   AF-A0A946QE13-F1
#
_cell.length_a   1.000
_cell.length_b   1.000
_cell.length_c   1.000
_cell.angle_alpha   90.00
_cell.angle_beta   90.00
_cell.angle_gamma   90.00
#
_symmetry.space_group_name_H-M   'P 1'
#
loop_
_entity.id
_entity.type
_entity.pdbx_description
1 polymer ?
#
loop_
_entity_poly.entity_id
_entity_poly.type
_entity_poly.pdbx_seq_one_letter_code
_entity_poly.pdbx_strand_id
1 'polypeptide(L)'
;MSNSPSEYPTALELTPDAHLRITWNDDSESRIAFTVLRKHCPCAHCRVAVRKPKPAELLPVISAAEAQPLIIESMKPLGNYA
;
A
#
# COMPACT_ATOMS: atom_id res chain seq x y z
N MET A 1 -30.42 -2.86 10.25
CA MET A 1 -30.10 -2.69 8.81
C MET A 1 -29.25 -1.44 8.70
N SER A 2 -27.93 -1.58 8.81
CA SER A 2 -27.02 -0.44 8.85
C SER A 2 -26.63 -0.08 7.42
N ASN A 3 -27.19 1.01 6.90
CA ASN A 3 -26.78 1.63 5.65
C ASN A 3 -25.40 2.23 5.87
N SER A 4 -24.34 1.57 5.39
CA SER A 4 -23.03 2.21 5.32
C SER A 4 -23.06 3.25 4.20
N PRO A 5 -22.62 4.50 4.43
CA PRO A 5 -22.42 5.44 3.34
C PRO A 5 -21.44 4.83 2.33
N SER A 6 -21.78 4.91 1.05
CA SER A 6 -20.91 4.49 -0.05
C SER A 6 -19.80 5.52 -0.22
N GLU A 7 -18.73 5.38 0.55
CA GLU A 7 -17.50 6.16 0.42
C GLU A 7 -16.73 5.64 -0.81
N TYR A 8 -16.44 6.54 -1.75
CA TYR A 8 -15.64 6.21 -2.93
C TYR A 8 -14.56 7.27 -3.17
N PRO A 9 -13.38 6.88 -3.67
CA PRO A 9 -12.30 7.82 -3.93
C PRO A 9 -12.64 8.69 -5.15
N THR A 10 -12.47 10.00 -5.01
CA THR A 10 -12.65 10.98 -6.08
C THR A 10 -11.32 11.40 -6.70
N ALA A 11 -10.21 11.31 -5.94
CA ALA A 11 -8.87 11.57 -6.44
C ALA A 11 -7.80 10.69 -5.75
N LEU A 12 -6.73 10.40 -6.49
CA LEU A 12 -5.57 9.64 -6.01
C LEU A 12 -4.28 10.36 -6.43
N GLU A 13 -3.40 10.61 -5.48
CA GLU A 13 -2.14 11.34 -5.70
C GLU A 13 -0.98 10.67 -4.99
N LEU A 14 0.16 10.57 -5.67
CA LEU A 14 1.44 10.15 -5.07
C LEU A 14 2.17 11.40 -4.57
N THR A 15 2.45 11.47 -3.28
CA THR A 15 3.14 12.60 -2.68
C THR A 15 4.67 12.39 -2.65
N PRO A 16 5.48 13.46 -2.67
CA PRO A 16 6.94 13.35 -2.63
C PRO A 16 7.50 12.66 -1.38
N ASP A 17 6.75 12.65 -0.28
CA ASP A 17 7.09 12.00 0.98
C ASP A 17 6.67 10.52 1.05
N ALA A 18 6.52 9.85 -0.10
CA ALA A 18 6.19 8.44 -0.22
C ALA A 18 4.85 8.04 0.41
N HIS A 19 3.82 8.89 0.25
CA HIS A 19 2.45 8.59 0.63
C HIS A 19 1.53 8.56 -0.58
N LEU A 20 0.47 7.75 -0.45
CA LEU A 20 -0.72 7.82 -1.27
C LEU A 20 -1.71 8.74 -0.56
N ARG A 21 -2.10 9.84 -1.21
CA ARG A 21 -3.22 10.68 -0.80
C ARG A 21 -4.46 10.24 -1.57
N ILE A 22 -5.54 10.00 -0.83
CA ILE A 22 -6.87 9.66 -1.35
C ILE A 22 -7.82 10.76 -0.92
N THR A 23 -8.47 11.41 -1.88
CA THR A 23 -9.60 12.29 -1.61
C THR A 23 -10.87 11.48 -1.76
N TRP A 24 -11.77 11.58 -0.79
CA TRP A 24 -13.05 10.88 -0.79
C TRP A 24 -14.18 11.80 -1.24
N ASN A 25 -15.37 11.25 -1.47
CA ASN A 25 -16.55 11.99 -1.91
C ASN A 25 -17.22 12.84 -0.81
N ASP A 26 -16.77 12.72 0.44
CA ASP A 26 -17.18 13.53 1.58
C ASP A 26 -16.16 14.65 1.92
N ASP A 27 -15.26 14.96 0.98
CA ASP A 27 -14.13 15.88 1.14
C ASP A 27 -13.10 15.47 2.20
N SER A 28 -13.21 14.27 2.77
CA SER A 28 -12.17 13.74 3.66
C SER A 28 -10.94 13.29 2.90
N GLU A 29 -9.81 13.20 3.60
CA GLU A 29 -8.53 12.78 3.04
C GLU A 29 -7.88 11.66 3.83
N SER A 30 -7.40 10.64 3.11
CA SER A 30 -6.52 9.62 3.67
C SER A 30 -5.10 9.79 3.15
N ARG A 31 -4.11 9.78 4.05
CA ARG A 31 -2.67 9.75 3.70
C ARG A 31 -2.07 8.43 4.18
N ILE A 32 -1.60 7.61 3.25
CA ILE A 32 -1.14 6.25 3.54
C ILE A 32 0.30 6.09 3.04
N ALA A 33 1.24 5.84 3.95
CA ALA A 33 2.63 5.59 3.57
C ALA A 33 2.76 4.33 2.69
N PHE A 34 3.64 4.35 1.69
CA PHE A 34 3.85 3.18 0.81
C PHE A 34 4.29 1.93 1.58
N THR A 35 5.03 2.11 2.68
CA THR A 35 5.44 1.03 3.58
C THR A 35 4.23 0.33 4.22
N VAL A 36 3.19 1.08 4.59
CA VAL A 36 1.94 0.54 5.13
C VAL A 36 1.20 -0.26 4.07
N LEU A 37 1.11 0.25 2.83
CA LEU A 37 0.51 -0.46 1.70
C LEU A 37 1.24 -1.80 1.43
N ARG A 38 2.58 -1.79 1.38
CA ARG A 38 3.39 -2.99 1.12
C ARG A 38 3.27 -4.02 2.25
N LYS A 39 3.21 -3.57 3.51
CA LYS A 39 3.04 -4.42 4.70
C LYS A 39 1.67 -5.09 4.73
N HIS A 40 0.63 -4.40 4.25
CA HIS A 40 -0.74 -4.90 4.22
C HIS A 40 -1.18 -5.38 2.82
N CYS A 41 -0.23 -5.68 1.93
CA CYS A 41 -0.54 -6.13 0.59
C CYS A 41 -1.40 -7.42 0.64
N PRO A 42 -2.61 -7.42 0.04
CA PRO A 42 -3.53 -8.55 0.16
C PRO A 42 -3.19 -9.72 -0.77
N CYS A 43 -2.17 -9.59 -1.64
CA CYS A 43 -1.82 -10.61 -2.61
C CYS A 43 -1.31 -11.90 -1.95
N ALA A 44 -1.51 -13.04 -2.62
CA ALA A 44 -1.14 -14.34 -2.08
C ALA A 44 0.35 -14.45 -1.74
N HIS A 45 1.22 -13.87 -2.57
CA HIS A 45 2.66 -13.88 -2.36
C HIS A 45 3.05 -13.23 -1.02
N CYS A 46 2.53 -12.02 -0.76
CA CYS A 46 2.84 -11.30 0.48
C CYS A 46 2.23 -11.98 1.71
N ARG A 47 1.00 -12.49 1.60
CA ARG A 47 0.33 -13.19 2.71
C ARG A 47 1.04 -14.48 3.13
N VAL A 48 1.71 -15.18 2.21
CA VAL A 48 2.48 -16.40 2.52
C VAL A 48 3.83 -16.07 3.16
N ALA A 49 4.52 -15.03 2.68
CA ALA A 49 5.83 -14.62 3.22
C ALA A 49 5.78 -14.31 4.74
N VAL A 50 4.70 -13.66 5.20
CA VAL A 50 4.50 -13.37 6.64
C VAL A 50 4.44 -14.64 7.49
N ARG A 51 3.98 -15.77 6.95
CA ARG A 51 3.83 -17.04 7.68
C ARG A 51 5.12 -17.84 7.81
N LYS A 52 6.17 -17.50 7.05
CA LYS A 52 7.47 -18.19 7.06
C LYS A 52 8.61 -17.16 7.07
N PRO A 53 8.90 -16.54 8.24
CA PRO A 53 10.00 -15.60 8.33
C PRO A 53 11.33 -16.31 8.02
N LYS A 54 12.17 -15.65 7.22
CA LYS A 54 13.53 -16.14 6.96
C LYS A 54 14.33 -16.09 8.28
N PRO A 55 15.13 -17.12 8.62
CA PRO A 55 16.01 -17.06 9.80
C PRO A 55 16.91 -15.82 9.73
N ALA A 56 17.06 -15.12 10.86
CA ALA A 56 17.95 -13.97 10.95
C ALA A 56 19.41 -14.46 10.88
N GLU A 57 20.04 -14.32 9.72
CA GLU A 57 21.49 -14.41 9.60
C GLU A 57 22.13 -13.24 10.35
N LEU A 58 23.21 -13.49 11.10
CA LEU A 58 23.76 -12.57 12.09
C LEU A 58 24.33 -11.26 11.49
N LEU A 59 24.53 -11.20 10.17
CA LEU A 59 24.91 -10.01 9.40
C LEU A 59 24.33 -10.10 7.97
N PRO A 60 23.10 -9.63 7.72
CA PRO A 60 22.53 -9.68 6.38
C PRO A 60 23.19 -8.61 5.51
N VAL A 61 24.08 -9.03 4.60
CA VAL A 61 24.56 -8.17 3.51
C VAL A 61 23.43 -8.07 2.49
N ILE A 62 22.72 -6.95 2.50
CA ILE A 62 21.66 -6.68 1.52
C ILE A 62 22.27 -6.27 0.18
N SER A 63 21.66 -6.71 -0.91
CA SER A 63 22.02 -6.30 -2.26
C SER A 63 21.70 -4.81 -2.48
N ALA A 64 22.35 -4.19 -3.48
CA ALA A 64 22.03 -2.81 -3.87
C ALA A 64 20.56 -2.64 -4.30
N ALA A 65 19.93 -3.70 -4.82
CA ALA A 65 18.51 -3.70 -5.18
C ALA A 65 17.60 -3.64 -3.95
N GLU A 66 17.95 -4.34 -2.86
CA GLU A 66 17.19 -4.31 -1.60
C GLU A 66 17.33 -2.99 -0.85
N ALA A 67 18.38 -2.22 -1.12
CA ALA A 67 18.60 -0.89 -0.53
C ALA A 67 17.80 0.22 -1.23
N GLN A 68 17.11 -0.06 -2.35
CA GLN A 68 16.35 0.95 -3.07
C GLN A 68 15.10 1.39 -2.29
N PRO A 69 14.73 2.68 -2.37
CA PRO A 69 13.51 3.15 -1.74
C PRO A 69 12.29 2.49 -2.37
N LEU A 70 11.28 2.25 -1.54
CA LEU A 70 10.00 1.74 -2.04
C LEU A 70 9.30 2.82 -2.85
N ILE A 71 9.06 2.54 -4.13
CA ILE A 71 8.34 3.42 -5.06
C ILE A 71 7.09 2.71 -5.60
N ILE A 72 6.12 3.51 -6.04
CA ILE A 72 4.96 3.02 -6.78
C ILE A 72 5.27 3.14 -8.28
N GLU A 73 5.42 2.01 -8.96
CA GLU A 73 5.68 1.99 -10.41
C GLU A 73 4.42 2.26 -11.23
N SER A 74 3.28 1.71 -10.82
CA SER A 74 2.00 1.92 -11.48
C SER A 74 0.83 1.70 -10.53
N MET A 75 -0.30 2.32 -10.85
CA MET A 75 -1.57 2.13 -10.15
C MET A 75 -2.69 1.96 -11.17
N LYS A 76 -3.52 0.93 -10.95
CA LYS A 76 -4.72 0.68 -11.75
C LYS A 76 -5.89 0.44 -10.81
N PRO A 77 -7.03 1.13 -11.00
CA PRO A 77 -8.26 0.80 -10.29
C PRO A 77 -8.67 -0.65 -10.57
N LEU A 78 -8.96 -1.41 -9.52
CA LEU A 78 -9.46 -2.79 -9.63
C LEU A 78 -10.85 -2.87 -8.99
N GLY A 79 -11.88 -3.15 -9.79
CA GLY A 79 -13.27 -3.28 -9.33
C GLY A 79 -14.19 -2.19 -9.89
N ASN A 80 -15.45 -2.23 -9.45
CA ASN A 80 -16.50 -1.27 -9.82
C ASN A 80 -16.73 -0.30 -8.65
N TYR A 81 -15.83 0.66 -8.45
CA TYR A 81 -16.07 1.81 -7.58
C TYR A 81 -16.64 2.94 -8.45
N ALA A 82 -17.87 2.75 -8.91
CA ALA A 82 -18.69 3.71 -9.64
C ALA A 82 -20.17 3.47 -9.30
#